data_AF-B9ERZ4-F1
#
_entry.id   AF-B9ERZ4-F1
#
_cell.length_a   1.000
_cell.length_b   1.000
_cell.length_c   1.000
_cell.angle_alpha   90.00
_cell.angle_beta   90.00
_cell.angle_gamma   90.00
#
_symmetry.space_group_name_H-M   'P 1'
#
loop_
_entity.id
_entity.type
_entity.pdbx_description
1 polymer ?
#
loop_
_entity_poly.entity_id
_entity_poly.type
_entity_poly.pdbx_seq_one_letter_code
_entity_poly.pdbx_strand_id
1 'polypeptide(L)' 'MTIEELKAVLSEQMCQRVTQVLTFEGEDAVNIEELYQQVPAGFRGKLTVRSGSQYVWDLWQTDEDTWEFSSTQGSER' A
#
# COMPACT_ATOMS: atom_id res chain seq x y z
N MET A 1 13.89 -1.71 0.26
CA MET A 1 12.76 -1.66 1.21
C MET A 1 12.16 -3.04 1.29
N THR A 2 12.03 -3.60 2.49
CA THR A 2 11.35 -4.88 2.75
C THR A 2 9.84 -4.66 2.93
N ILE A 3 9.05 -5.73 2.91
CA ILE A 3 7.61 -5.66 3.23
C ILE A 3 7.35 -5.19 4.66
N GLU A 4 8.23 -5.53 5.61
CA GLU A 4 8.09 -5.07 7.00
C GLU A 4 8.32 -3.56 7.12
N GLU A 5 9.33 -3.03 6.43
CA GLU A 5 9.57 -1.59 6.35
C GLU A 5 8.41 -0.86 5.66
N LEU A 6 7.88 -1.42 4.56
CA LEU A 6 6.71 -0.88 3.88
C LEU A 6 5.48 -0.87 4.79
N LYS A 7 5.25 -1.93 5.58
CA LYS A 7 4.16 -1.95 6.57
C LYS A 7 4.29 -0.83 7.59
N ALA A 8 5.50 -0.48 8.01
CA ALA A 8 5.73 0.65 8.92
C ALA A 8 5.36 1.97 8.24
N VAL A 9 5.85 2.22 7.02
CA VAL A 9 5.52 3.42 6.23
C VAL A 9 4.01 3.55 6.01
N LEU A 10 3.35 2.48 5.57
CA LEU A 10 1.90 2.48 5.36
C LEU A 10 1.13 2.67 6.67
N SER A 11 1.64 2.16 7.80
CA SER A 11 0.99 2.38 9.09
C SER A 11 1.03 3.85 9.53
N GLU A 12 2.12 4.54 9.23
CA GLU A 12 2.25 5.99 9.45
C GLU A 12 1.30 6.76 8.56
N GLN A 13 1.27 6.46 7.25
CA GLN A 13 0.38 7.13 6.28
C GLN A 13 -1.11 6.90 6.58
N MET A 14 -1.47 5.70 7.01
CA MET A 14 -2.85 5.34 7.34
C MET A 14 -3.28 5.78 8.74
N CYS A 15 -2.36 6.31 9.57
CA CYS A 15 -2.55 6.60 11.00
C CYS A 15 -3.11 5.40 11.79
N GLN A 16 -2.82 4.17 11.36
CA GLN A 16 -3.33 2.94 11.96
C GLN A 16 -2.42 1.76 11.60
N ARG A 17 -2.37 0.74 12.46
CA ARG A 17 -1.48 -0.40 12.25
C ARG A 17 -1.94 -1.26 11.07
N VAL A 18 -1.09 -1.34 10.05
CA VAL A 18 -1.20 -2.30 8.95
C VAL A 18 -0.71 -3.66 9.41
N THR A 19 -1.50 -4.71 9.17
CA THR A 19 -1.18 -6.09 9.54
C THR A 19 -0.74 -6.91 8.33
N GLN A 20 -1.34 -6.66 7.16
CA GLN A 20 -1.03 -7.33 5.90
C GLN A 20 -0.90 -6.32 4.75
N VAL A 21 0.01 -6.63 3.84
CA VAL A 21 0.16 -5.95 2.55
C VAL A 21 0.00 -7.02 1.49
N LEU A 22 -0.87 -6.74 0.53
CA LEU A 22 -1.29 -7.67 -0.49
C LEU A 22 -1.03 -7.07 -1.86
N THR A 23 -0.78 -7.91 -2.86
CA THR A 23 -0.82 -7.53 -4.27
C THR A 23 -2.20 -6.96 -4.62
N PHE A 24 -2.31 -6.29 -5.78
CA PHE A 24 -3.60 -5.80 -6.24
C PHE A 24 -4.62 -6.94 -6.45
N GLU A 25 -4.15 -8.13 -6.77
CA GLU A 25 -4.97 -9.35 -6.93
C GLU A 25 -5.45 -9.90 -5.58
N GLY A 26 -4.82 -9.52 -4.47
CA GLY A 26 -5.22 -9.89 -3.11
C GLY A 26 -4.39 -11.01 -2.50
N GLU A 27 -3.26 -11.37 -3.11
CA GLU A 27 -2.29 -12.33 -2.56
C GLU A 27 -1.33 -11.64 -1.60
N ASP A 28 -0.76 -12.35 -0.62
CA ASP A 28 0.26 -11.78 0.26
C ASP A 28 1.49 -11.35 -0.57
N ALA A 29 1.84 -10.07 -0.47
CA ALA A 29 3.02 -9.55 -1.14
C ALA A 29 4.29 -10.09 -0.45
N VAL A 30 5.14 -10.77 -1.21
CA VAL A 30 6.38 -11.36 -0.70
C VAL A 30 7.52 -10.35 -0.73
N ASN A 31 7.50 -9.47 -1.73
CA ASN A 31 8.51 -8.46 -1.96
C ASN A 31 7.87 -7.19 -2.54
N ILE A 32 8.62 -6.10 -2.58
CA ILE A 32 8.09 -4.81 -3.00
C ILE A 32 7.92 -4.72 -4.53
N GLU A 33 8.69 -5.51 -5.27
CA GLU A 33 8.67 -5.53 -6.73
C GLU A 33 7.31 -6.02 -7.27
N GLU A 34 6.61 -6.90 -6.54
CA GLU A 34 5.24 -7.34 -6.84
C GLU A 34 4.19 -6.22 -6.74
N LEU A 35 4.51 -5.15 -6.01
CA LEU A 35 3.64 -4.00 -5.80
C LEU A 35 3.97 -2.86 -6.78
N TYR A 36 5.07 -2.97 -7.52
CA TYR A 36 5.54 -1.90 -8.38
C TYR A 36 4.65 -1.71 -9.62
N GLN A 37 4.30 -0.46 -9.89
CA GLN A 37 3.65 -0.03 -11.12
C GLN A 37 4.52 1.00 -11.86
N GLN A 38 4.58 0.89 -13.18
CA GLN A 38 5.41 1.78 -14.01
C GLN A 38 4.76 3.14 -14.25
N VAL A 39 3.42 3.23 -14.28
CA VAL A 39 2.69 4.45 -14.65
C VAL A 39 1.43 4.62 -13.77
N PRO A 40 1.39 5.62 -12.87
CA PRO A 40 2.52 6.46 -12.43
C PRO A 40 3.60 5.59 -11.75
N ALA A 41 4.85 6.02 -11.81
CA ALA A 41 5.95 5.28 -11.18
C ALA A 41 5.74 5.24 -9.65
N GLY A 42 5.55 4.04 -9.11
CA GLY A 42 5.22 3.89 -7.71
C GLY A 42 4.84 2.48 -7.32
N PHE A 43 4.14 2.36 -6.20
CA PHE A 43 3.68 1.13 -5.61
C PHE A 43 2.18 1.17 -5.42
N ARG A 44 1.55 0.02 -5.62
CA ARG A 44 0.11 -0.16 -5.48
C ARG A 44 -0.19 -1.53 -4.93
N GLY A 45 -1.21 -1.61 -4.07
CA GLY A 45 -1.70 -2.88 -3.60
C GLY A 45 -2.97 -2.76 -2.79
N LYS A 46 -3.24 -3.81 -2.04
CA LYS A 46 -4.22 -3.79 -0.96
C LYS A 46 -3.51 -3.88 0.38
N LEU A 47 -4.14 -3.39 1.43
CA LEU A 47 -3.67 -3.55 2.79
C LEU A 47 -4.82 -3.88 3.72
N THR A 48 -4.52 -4.61 4.78
CA THR A 48 -5.45 -4.90 5.87
C THR A 48 -4.93 -4.22 7.12
N VAL A 49 -5.82 -3.54 7.83
CA VAL A 49 -5.50 -2.87 9.09
C VAL A 49 -5.99 -3.71 10.26
N ARG A 50 -5.55 -3.37 11.48
CA ARG A 50 -5.92 -4.11 12.71
C ARG A 50 -7.43 -4.29 12.92
N SER A 51 -8.28 -3.37 12.44
CA SER A 51 -9.74 -3.50 12.54
C SER A 51 -10.32 -4.59 11.63
N GLY A 52 -9.51 -5.17 10.74
CA GLY A 52 -9.95 -6.08 9.68
C GLY A 52 -10.40 -5.38 8.40
N SER A 53 -10.49 -4.05 8.38
CA SER A 53 -10.84 -3.29 7.18
C SER A 53 -9.76 -3.44 6.10
N GLN A 54 -10.20 -3.51 4.84
CA GLN A 54 -9.31 -3.57 3.69
C GLN A 54 -9.33 -2.25 2.91
N TYR A 55 -8.15 -1.83 2.44
CA TYR A 55 -7.97 -0.64 1.63
C TYR A 55 -7.21 -0.97 0.36
N VAL A 56 -7.57 -0.32 -0.74
CA VAL A 56 -6.68 -0.15 -1.89
C VAL A 56 -5.82 1.06 -1.62
N TRP A 57 -4.52 0.96 -1.88
CA TRP A 57 -3.58 2.04 -1.65
C TRP A 57 -2.64 2.23 -2.84
N ASP A 58 -2.20 3.47 -3.00
CA ASP A 58 -1.26 3.92 -4.02
C ASP A 58 -0.23 4.82 -3.36
N LEU A 59 1.05 4.61 -3.69
CA LEU A 59 2.19 5.41 -3.25
C LEU A 59 3.04 5.72 -4.49
N TRP A 60 3.09 6.98 -4.93
CA TRP A 60 3.80 7.34 -6.17
C TRP A 60 4.66 8.58 -5.99
N GLN A 61 5.67 8.71 -6.84
CA GLN A 61 6.53 9.88 -6.88
C GLN A 61 5.96 10.90 -7.87
N THR A 62 5.91 12.16 -7.48
CA THR A 62 5.55 13.28 -8.36
C THR A 62 6.79 13.85 -9.04
N ASP A 63 6.57 14.68 -10.07
CA ASP A 63 7.66 15.38 -10.78
C ASP A 63 8.46 16.35 -9.87
N GLU A 64 7.92 16.68 -8.69
CA GLU A 64 8.56 17.52 -7.67
C GLU A 64 9.40 16.70 -6.66
N ASP A 65 9.76 15.46 -6.99
CA ASP A 65 10.50 14.54 -6.12
C ASP A 65 9.81 14.29 -4.76
N THR A 66 8.48 14.41 -4.76
CA THR A 66 7.65 14.23 -3.56
C THR A 66 6.89 12.92 -3.65
N TRP A 67 6.78 12.21 -2.52
CA TRP A 67 5.98 10.99 -2.43
C TRP A 67 4.56 11.33 -2.00
N GLU A 68 3.60 10.94 -2.82
CA GLU A 68 2.17 11.09 -2.55
C GLU A 68 1.55 9.75 -2.18
N PHE A 69 0.60 9.79 -1.27
CA PHE A 69 -0.11 8.62 -0.76
C PHE A 69 -1.61 8.80 -0.88
N SER A 70 -2.28 7.77 -1.38
CA SER A 70 -3.74 7.68 -1.37
C SER A 70 -4.18 6.31 -0.89
N SER A 71 -5.29 6.28 -0.16
CA SER A 71 -5.97 5.04 0.17
C SER A 71 -7.48 5.21 0.06
N THR A 72 -8.15 4.17 -0.41
CA THR A 72 -9.61 4.12 -0.45
C THR A 72 -10.06 2.83 0.19
N GLN A 73 -11.00 2.93 1.13
CA GLN A 73 -11.57 1.75 1.78
C GLN A 73 -12.34 0.94 0.73
N GLY A 74 -11.99 -0.33 0.57
CA GLY A 74 -12.78 -1.25 -0.23
C GLY A 74 -14.12 -1.43 0.45
N SER A 75 -15.20 -0.96 -0.17
CA SER A 75 -16.54 -1.30 0.29
C SER A 75 -16.83 -2.73 -0.14
N GLU A 76 -16.79 -3.69 0.80
CA GLU A 76 -17.48 -4.96 0.61
C GLU A 76 -18.97 -4.62 0.46
N ARG A 77 -19.50 -4.74 -0.76
CA ARG A 77 -20.93 -4.70 -1.06
C ARG A 77 -21.39 -6.07 -1.49
#